data_AF-C2CJ57-F1
#
_entry.id   AF-C2CJ57-F1
#
_cell.length_a   1.000
_cell.length_b   1.000
_cell.length_c   1.000
_cell.angle_alpha   90.00
_cell.angle_beta   90.00
_cell.angle_gamma   90.00
#
_symmetry.space_group_name_H-M   'P 1'
#
loop_
_entity.id
_entity.type
_entity.pdbx_description
1 polymer ?
#
loop_
_entity_poly.entity_id
_entity_poly.type
_entity_poly.pdbx_seq_one_letter_code
_entity_poly.pdbx_strand_id
1 'polypeptide(L)'
;KIVAEQLKNLIEERIEITDVIKKENITKPNLPLDLTTLQRECNKYFGYSAKQTLDYAQSLYEKKYITYPRTDSRYLTVDMIESTVNNIIGKNDFDTERIKVVFNSEKVTDHHAIIPTISSLNKDISNLPESEAKVYRLITNKLYASFGYP
;
A
#
# COMPACT_ATOMS: atom_id res chain seq x y z
N LYS A 1 -19.05 32.37 -18.89
CA LYS A 1 -19.20 33.60 -18.07
C LYS A 1 -20.67 34.01 -17.92
N ILE A 2 -21.41 34.26 -19.01
CA ILE A 2 -22.84 34.65 -18.97
C ILE A 2 -23.73 33.60 -18.28
N VAL A 3 -23.55 32.31 -18.58
CA VAL A 3 -24.33 31.22 -17.95
C VAL A 3 -24.08 31.12 -16.44
N ALA A 4 -22.85 31.37 -15.98
CA ALA A 4 -22.51 31.32 -14.55
C ALA A 4 -23.10 32.51 -13.78
N GLU A 5 -23.15 33.69 -14.38
CA GLU A 5 -23.80 34.89 -13.83
C GLU A 5 -25.33 34.70 -13.73
N GLN A 6 -25.96 34.13 -14.76
CA GLN A 6 -27.40 33.83 -14.76
C GLN A 6 -27.78 32.80 -13.69
N LEU A 7 -26.98 31.75 -13.50
CA LEU A 7 -27.19 30.76 -12.44
C LEU A 7 -27.05 31.38 -11.04
N LYS A 8 -26.12 32.30 -10.85
CA LYS A 8 -25.93 33.01 -9.56
C LYS A 8 -27.14 33.87 -9.19
N ASN A 9 -27.79 34.50 -10.17
CA ASN A 9 -28.99 35.33 -9.95
C ASN A 9 -30.27 34.53 -9.72
N LEU A 10 -30.25 33.20 -9.94
CA LEU A 10 -31.38 32.29 -9.72
C LEU A 10 -31.32 31.58 -8.36
N ILE A 11 -30.23 31.74 -7.61
CA ILE A 11 -30.09 31.16 -6.26
C ILE A 11 -30.60 32.22 -5.28
N GLU A 12 -31.67 31.91 -4.55
CA GLU A 12 -32.20 32.79 -3.49
C GLU A 12 -31.14 33.09 -2.43
N GLU A 13 -31.21 34.27 -1.77
CA GLU A 13 -30.27 34.66 -0.69
C GLU A 13 -30.27 33.69 0.50
N ARG A 14 -31.28 32.83 0.60
CA ARG A 14 -31.45 31.86 1.67
C ARG A 14 -31.44 30.45 1.10
N ILE A 15 -30.44 29.68 1.50
CA ILE A 15 -30.36 28.24 1.21
C ILE A 15 -30.88 27.49 2.42
N GLU A 16 -31.85 26.61 2.19
CA GLU A 16 -32.37 25.69 3.21
C GLU A 16 -31.84 24.28 2.93
N ILE A 17 -31.29 23.63 3.96
CA ILE A 17 -30.86 22.24 3.85
C ILE A 17 -32.11 21.37 3.88
N THR A 18 -32.52 20.87 2.72
CA THR A 18 -33.74 20.05 2.59
C THR A 18 -33.52 18.60 3.01
N ASP A 19 -32.27 18.12 2.96
CA ASP A 19 -31.92 16.74 3.33
C ASP A 19 -30.42 16.63 3.63
N VAL A 20 -30.06 15.72 4.56
CA VAL A 20 -28.67 15.37 4.87
C VAL A 20 -28.53 13.86 4.87
N ILE A 21 -27.91 13.33 3.80
CA ILE A 21 -27.64 11.90 3.69
C ILE A 21 -26.23 11.61 4.20
N LYS A 22 -26.14 10.96 5.37
CA LYS A 22 -24.88 10.41 5.88
C LYS A 22 -24.76 8.93 5.48
N LYS A 23 -23.82 8.62 4.59
CA LYS A 23 -23.46 7.24 4.23
C LYS A 23 -22.06 6.92 4.72
N GLU A 24 -21.94 5.82 5.44
CA GLU A 24 -20.65 5.21 5.74
C GLU A 24 -20.16 4.44 4.51
N ASN A 25 -18.94 4.75 4.05
CA ASN A 25 -18.30 4.03 2.96
C ASN A 25 -17.12 3.24 3.54
N ILE A 26 -17.24 1.91 3.58
CA ILE A 26 -16.13 1.04 3.98
C ILE A 26 -15.23 0.84 2.77
N THR A 27 -13.98 1.28 2.87
CA THR A 27 -12.98 1.04 1.82
C THR A 27 -12.31 -0.31 2.02
N LYS A 28 -12.14 -1.05 0.91
CA LYS A 28 -11.42 -2.32 0.93
C LYS A 28 -9.97 -2.07 1.33
N PRO A 29 -9.34 -3.01 2.09
CA PRO A 29 -7.92 -2.92 2.37
C PRO A 29 -7.12 -2.79 1.08
N ASN A 30 -6.10 -1.94 1.10
CA ASN A 30 -5.13 -1.96 0.02
C ASN A 30 -4.37 -3.30 0.10
N LEU A 31 -4.18 -3.97 -1.04
CA LEU A 31 -3.32 -5.14 -1.06
C LEU A 31 -1.84 -4.72 -1.04
N PRO A 32 -0.93 -5.57 -0.52
CA PRO A 32 0.51 -5.44 -0.72
C PRO A 32 0.90 -5.30 -2.21
N LEU A 33 2.17 -5.00 -2.46
CA LEU A 33 2.64 -4.62 -3.79
C LEU A 33 3.11 -5.85 -4.59
N ASP A 34 2.74 -5.87 -5.87
CA ASP A 34 3.46 -6.61 -6.91
C ASP A 34 4.49 -5.66 -7.58
N LEU A 35 5.28 -6.16 -8.53
CA LEU A 35 6.28 -5.33 -9.23
C LEU A 35 5.62 -4.15 -9.98
N THR A 36 4.55 -4.42 -10.72
CA THR A 36 3.88 -3.42 -11.56
C THR A 36 3.31 -2.27 -10.72
N THR A 37 2.70 -2.59 -9.58
CA THR A 37 2.14 -1.62 -8.64
C THR A 37 3.26 -0.87 -7.94
N LEU A 38 4.34 -1.55 -7.52
CA LEU A 38 5.51 -0.89 -6.94
C LEU A 38 6.11 0.14 -7.92
N GLN A 39 6.27 -0.23 -9.20
CA GLN A 39 6.76 0.68 -10.25
C GLN A 39 5.84 1.90 -10.42
N ARG A 40 4.52 1.70 -10.44
CA ARG A 40 3.55 2.81 -10.52
C ARG A 40 3.62 3.73 -9.31
N GLU A 41 3.67 3.19 -8.09
CA GLU A 41 3.72 3.99 -6.87
C GLU A 41 5.07 4.72 -6.74
N CYS A 42 6.19 4.08 -7.05
CA CYS A 42 7.50 4.74 -7.08
C CYS A 42 7.56 5.86 -8.13
N ASN A 43 6.95 5.67 -9.30
CA ASN A 43 6.85 6.74 -10.28
C ASN A 43 6.02 7.91 -9.74
N LYS A 44 4.85 7.61 -9.15
CA LYS A 44 3.94 8.61 -8.58
C LYS A 44 4.59 9.45 -7.48
N TYR A 45 5.30 8.83 -6.54
CA TYR A 45 5.85 9.54 -5.38
C TYR A 45 7.27 10.07 -5.59
N PHE A 46 8.08 9.40 -6.42
CA PHE A 46 9.51 9.68 -6.51
C PHE A 46 10.00 9.96 -7.94
N GLY A 47 9.14 9.83 -8.95
CA GLY A 47 9.53 10.02 -10.36
C GLY A 47 10.43 8.91 -10.92
N TYR A 48 10.56 7.78 -10.22
CA TYR A 48 11.41 6.68 -10.67
C TYR A 48 10.81 6.00 -11.91
N SER A 49 11.68 5.64 -12.86
CA SER A 49 11.30 4.78 -13.98
C SER A 49 11.08 3.35 -13.50
N ALA A 50 10.33 2.56 -14.30
CA ALA A 50 10.10 1.15 -14.03
C ALA A 50 11.42 0.36 -13.84
N LYS A 51 12.45 0.70 -14.64
CA LYS A 51 13.78 0.10 -14.53
C LYS A 51 14.48 0.48 -13.23
N GLN A 52 14.51 1.77 -12.86
CA GLN A 52 15.12 2.19 -11.60
C GLN A 52 14.46 1.53 -10.39
N THR A 53 13.13 1.47 -10.38
CA THR A 53 12.40 0.79 -9.30
C THR A 53 12.77 -0.69 -9.21
N LEU A 54 12.85 -1.40 -10.35
CA LEU A 54 13.28 -2.80 -10.36
C LEU A 54 14.71 -2.95 -9.85
N ASP A 55 15.63 -2.09 -10.30
CA ASP A 55 17.04 -2.14 -9.88
C ASP A 55 17.18 -1.91 -8.36
N TYR A 56 16.44 -0.95 -7.79
CA TYR A 56 16.41 -0.70 -6.34
C TYR A 56 15.76 -1.84 -5.55
N ALA A 57 14.63 -2.37 -6.02
CA ALA A 57 13.97 -3.49 -5.38
C ALA A 57 14.84 -4.77 -5.43
N GLN A 58 15.53 -5.00 -6.54
CA GLN A 58 16.49 -6.09 -6.69
C GLN A 58 17.65 -5.95 -5.69
N SER A 59 18.21 -4.75 -5.56
CA SER A 59 19.27 -4.50 -4.58
C SER A 59 18.81 -4.73 -3.14
N LEU A 60 17.61 -4.24 -2.78
CA LEU A 60 17.01 -4.48 -1.47
C LEU A 60 16.79 -5.97 -1.20
N TYR A 61 16.33 -6.74 -2.19
CA TYR A 61 16.14 -8.18 -2.08
C TYR A 61 17.47 -8.91 -1.86
N GLU A 62 18.51 -8.58 -2.61
CA GLU A 62 19.85 -9.18 -2.47
C GLU A 62 20.45 -8.88 -1.10
N LYS A 63 20.25 -7.66 -0.59
CA LYS A 63 20.60 -7.24 0.77
C LYS A 63 19.64 -7.79 1.85
N LYS A 64 18.65 -8.60 1.46
CA LYS A 64 17.65 -9.25 2.32
C LYS A 64 16.78 -8.28 3.12
N TYR A 65 16.43 -7.13 2.55
CA TYR A 65 15.48 -6.17 3.14
C TYR A 65 14.03 -6.49 2.79
N ILE A 66 13.79 -6.95 1.56
CA ILE A 66 12.45 -7.30 1.06
C ILE A 66 12.42 -8.70 0.49
N THR A 67 11.22 -9.22 0.25
CA THR A 67 10.97 -10.49 -0.44
C THR A 67 11.13 -10.34 -1.95
N TYR A 68 11.04 -11.44 -2.68
CA TYR A 68 11.39 -11.48 -4.10
C TYR A 68 10.57 -10.45 -4.92
N PRO A 69 11.22 -9.50 -5.62
CA PRO A 69 10.54 -8.32 -6.16
C PRO A 69 9.94 -8.53 -7.55
N ARG A 70 10.23 -9.66 -8.22
CA ARG A 70 9.70 -9.98 -9.55
C ARG A 70 8.49 -10.90 -9.42
N THR A 71 7.46 -10.38 -8.77
CA THR A 71 6.19 -11.05 -8.52
C THR A 71 5.07 -10.26 -9.16
N ASP A 72 4.06 -10.97 -9.65
CA ASP A 72 2.76 -10.45 -10.10
C ASP A 72 1.66 -10.66 -9.03
N SER A 73 1.97 -11.37 -7.95
CA SER A 73 1.04 -11.55 -6.84
C SER A 73 1.01 -10.33 -5.92
N ARG A 74 -0.19 -10.00 -5.47
CA ARG A 74 -0.46 -9.03 -4.41
C ARG A 74 -0.96 -9.68 -3.11
N TYR A 75 -0.88 -11.00 -3.03
CA TYR A 75 -1.35 -11.79 -1.89
C TYR A 75 -0.18 -12.45 -1.15
N LEU A 76 -0.41 -12.76 0.12
CA LEU A 76 0.47 -13.58 0.95
C LEU A 76 -0.18 -14.95 1.17
N THR A 77 0.63 -15.97 1.44
CA THR A 77 0.12 -17.30 1.78
C THR A 77 -0.30 -17.35 3.24
N VAL A 78 -1.27 -18.21 3.58
CA VAL A 78 -1.85 -18.28 4.93
C VAL A 78 -0.84 -18.68 6.02
N ASP A 79 0.21 -19.43 5.67
CA ASP A 79 1.30 -19.79 6.58
C ASP A 79 2.17 -18.57 6.99
N MET A 80 2.11 -17.48 6.24
CA MET A 80 2.82 -16.24 6.55
C MET A 80 2.09 -15.34 7.55
N ILE A 81 0.88 -15.70 7.98
CA ILE A 81 0.07 -14.86 8.89
C ILE A 81 0.84 -14.59 10.18
N GLU A 82 1.32 -15.64 10.86
CA GLU A 82 2.02 -15.49 12.13
C GLU A 82 3.29 -14.66 11.96
N SER A 83 4.09 -15.00 10.94
CA SER A 83 5.38 -14.38 10.70
C SER A 83 5.24 -12.89 10.36
N THR A 84 4.21 -12.52 9.58
CA THR A 84 3.98 -11.13 9.14
C THR A 84 3.25 -10.31 10.20
N VAL A 85 2.12 -10.80 10.72
CA VAL A 85 1.30 -10.03 11.67
C VAL A 85 2.03 -9.86 12.99
N ASN A 86 2.61 -10.91 13.57
CA ASN A 86 3.23 -10.81 14.88
C ASN A 86 4.58 -10.11 14.85
N ASN A 87 5.40 -10.33 13.82
CA ASN A 87 6.77 -9.83 13.82
C ASN A 87 6.96 -8.55 13.02
N ILE A 88 6.27 -8.38 11.88
CA ILE A 88 6.43 -7.20 11.03
C ILE A 88 5.46 -6.10 11.47
N ILE A 89 4.17 -6.42 11.53
CA ILE A 89 3.15 -5.42 11.83
C ILE A 89 3.06 -5.14 13.34
N GLY A 90 3.33 -6.16 14.17
CA GLY A 90 3.19 -6.10 15.61
C GLY A 90 1.76 -6.43 16.06
N LYS A 91 1.62 -6.89 17.31
CA LYS A 91 0.31 -7.20 17.92
C LYS A 91 -0.51 -5.92 18.09
N ASN A 92 -1.28 -5.55 17.07
CA ASN A 92 -2.35 -4.58 17.20
C ASN A 92 -3.70 -5.29 17.03
N ASP A 93 -4.76 -4.64 17.52
CA ASP A 93 -6.13 -5.10 17.35
C ASP A 93 -6.57 -4.90 15.89
N PHE A 94 -6.04 -5.73 14.99
CA PHE A 94 -6.35 -5.65 13.56
C PHE A 94 -7.65 -6.38 13.27
N ASP A 95 -8.46 -5.79 12.40
CA ASP A 95 -9.63 -6.44 11.83
C ASP A 95 -9.23 -7.75 11.11
N THR A 96 -9.63 -8.87 11.71
CA THR A 96 -9.32 -10.22 11.22
C THR A 96 -9.91 -10.49 9.83
N GLU A 97 -10.97 -9.78 9.43
CA GLU A 97 -11.52 -9.89 8.08
C GLU A 97 -10.60 -9.24 7.03
N ARG A 98 -9.86 -8.19 7.41
CA ARG A 98 -8.86 -7.56 6.52
C ARG A 98 -7.62 -8.42 6.35
N ILE A 99 -7.23 -9.16 7.39
CA ILE A 99 -6.18 -10.17 7.32
C ILE A 99 -6.53 -11.21 6.24
N LYS A 100 -7.76 -11.75 6.21
CA LYS A 100 -8.20 -12.74 5.20
C LYS A 100 -8.15 -12.21 3.76
N VAL A 101 -8.26 -10.90 3.56
CA VAL A 101 -8.15 -10.29 2.22
C VAL A 101 -6.72 -10.33 1.70
N VAL A 102 -5.73 -10.13 2.57
CA VAL A 102 -4.30 -10.11 2.22
C VAL A 102 -3.72 -11.52 2.15
N PHE A 103 -4.09 -12.39 3.09
CA PHE A 103 -3.59 -13.77 3.19
C PHE A 103 -4.54 -14.73 2.47
N ASN A 104 -4.28 -14.97 1.20
CA ASN A 104 -5.06 -15.86 0.35
C ASN A 104 -4.14 -16.67 -0.56
N SER A 105 -3.81 -17.89 -0.12
CA SER A 105 -2.90 -18.79 -0.85
C SER A 105 -3.38 -19.16 -2.26
N GLU A 106 -4.69 -19.20 -2.51
CA GLU A 106 -5.25 -19.54 -3.83
C GLU A 106 -4.97 -18.47 -4.88
N LYS A 107 -4.66 -17.24 -4.44
CA LYS A 107 -4.35 -16.11 -5.31
C LYS A 107 -2.87 -15.78 -5.37
N VAL A 108 -2.03 -16.57 -4.71
CA VAL A 108 -0.58 -16.49 -4.84
C VAL A 108 -0.14 -17.24 -6.09
N THR A 109 0.70 -16.62 -6.89
CA THR A 109 1.33 -17.19 -8.10
C THR A 109 2.64 -17.87 -7.70
N ASP A 110 3.66 -17.89 -8.57
CA ASP A 110 4.98 -18.46 -8.27
C ASP A 110 5.65 -17.82 -7.05
N HIS A 111 5.33 -16.54 -6.79
CA HIS A 111 5.83 -15.80 -5.64
C HIS A 111 4.70 -15.02 -4.97
N HIS A 112 4.82 -14.82 -3.66
CA HIS A 112 3.90 -13.96 -2.92
C HIS A 112 4.24 -12.47 -3.13
N ALA A 113 3.45 -11.57 -2.53
CA ALA A 113 3.64 -10.13 -2.64
C ALA A 113 4.97 -9.62 -2.05
N ILE A 114 5.38 -8.43 -2.50
CA ILE A 114 6.59 -7.75 -2.01
C ILE A 114 6.32 -7.17 -0.63
N ILE A 115 7.04 -7.67 0.38
CA ILE A 115 6.96 -7.23 1.78
C ILE A 115 8.37 -7.11 2.39
N PRO A 116 8.55 -6.37 3.51
CA PRO A 116 9.78 -6.41 4.28
C PRO A 116 10.04 -7.82 4.81
N THR A 117 11.31 -8.21 4.93
CA THR A 117 11.67 -9.44 5.64
C THR A 117 11.69 -9.19 7.15
N ILE A 118 11.46 -10.22 7.96
CA ILE A 118 11.60 -10.12 9.44
C ILE A 118 13.01 -9.66 9.82
N SER A 119 14.04 -10.18 9.14
CA SER A 119 15.42 -9.79 9.42
C SER A 119 15.72 -8.32 9.08
N SER A 120 14.92 -7.68 8.21
CA SER A 120 15.08 -6.27 7.88
C SER A 120 14.69 -5.32 9.00
N LEU A 121 13.84 -5.75 9.94
CA LEU A 121 13.33 -4.89 11.02
C LEU A 121 14.41 -4.45 12.00
N ASN A 122 15.45 -5.27 12.15
CA ASN A 122 16.60 -4.98 13.00
C ASN A 122 17.79 -4.40 12.21
N LYS A 123 17.63 -4.16 10.90
CA LYS A 123 18.71 -3.59 10.08
C LYS A 123 18.66 -2.08 10.11
N ASP A 124 19.83 -1.48 10.19
CA ASP A 124 19.97 -0.04 10.05
C ASP A 124 19.80 0.38 8.59
N ILE A 125 18.62 0.93 8.29
CA ILE A 125 18.28 1.46 6.98
C ILE A 125 19.05 2.75 6.62
N SER A 126 19.74 3.40 7.56
CA SER A 126 20.53 4.61 7.29
C SER A 126 21.74 4.36 6.39
N ASN A 127 22.19 3.10 6.31
CA ASN A 127 23.27 2.66 5.43
C ASN A 127 22.82 2.42 3.98
N LEU A 128 21.51 2.46 3.70
CA LEU A 128 21.01 2.33 2.34
C LEU A 128 21.15 3.66 1.59
N PRO A 129 21.44 3.62 0.28
CA PRO A 129 21.25 4.78 -0.56
C PRO A 129 19.82 5.33 -0.42
N GLU A 130 19.67 6.65 -0.37
CA GLU A 130 18.37 7.30 -0.13
C GLU A 130 17.27 6.80 -1.08
N SER A 131 17.61 6.52 -2.33
CA SER A 131 16.67 5.96 -3.31
C SER A 131 16.13 4.58 -2.91
N GLU A 132 16.99 3.70 -2.39
CA GLU A 132 16.60 2.37 -1.89
C GLU A 132 15.81 2.51 -0.59
N ALA A 133 16.25 3.39 0.32
CA ALA A 133 15.56 3.65 1.58
C ALA A 133 14.12 4.12 1.36
N LYS A 134 13.89 5.00 0.37
CA LYS A 134 12.55 5.44 -0.05
C LYS A 134 11.68 4.28 -0.55
N VAL A 135 12.23 3.39 -1.37
CA VAL A 135 11.51 2.21 -1.89
C VAL A 135 11.15 1.26 -0.74
N TYR A 136 12.10 0.98 0.15
CA TYR A 136 11.86 0.14 1.33
C TYR A 136 10.75 0.72 2.22
N ARG A 137 10.84 2.01 2.58
CA ARG A 137 9.81 2.70 3.38
C ARG A 137 8.44 2.66 2.70
N LEU A 138 8.36 2.82 1.38
CA LEU A 138 7.10 2.72 0.64
C LEU A 138 6.49 1.32 0.75
N ILE A 139 7.30 0.26 0.55
CA ILE A 139 6.86 -1.14 0.68
C ILE A 139 6.32 -1.40 2.09
N THR A 140 7.08 -1.00 3.12
CA THR A 140 6.69 -1.13 4.53
C THR A 140 5.39 -0.39 4.81
N ASN A 141 5.29 0.89 4.45
CA ASN A 141 4.09 1.70 4.70
C ASN A 141 2.85 1.15 3.98
N LYS A 142 3.01 0.64 2.76
CA LYS A 142 1.91 0.02 2.02
C LYS A 142 1.43 -1.26 2.68
N LEU A 143 2.34 -2.06 3.23
CA LEU A 143 1.97 -3.25 4.00
C LEU A 143 1.20 -2.86 5.27
N TYR A 144 1.65 -1.87 6.05
CA TYR A 144 0.88 -1.39 7.21
C TYR A 144 -0.50 -0.87 6.81
N ALA A 145 -0.59 -0.14 5.70
CA ALA A 145 -1.86 0.36 5.17
C ALA A 145 -2.81 -0.76 4.70
N SER A 146 -2.31 -1.97 4.46
CA SER A 146 -3.15 -3.15 4.17
C SER A 146 -3.91 -3.65 5.40
N PHE A 147 -3.51 -3.26 6.61
CA PHE A 147 -4.12 -3.74 7.86
C PHE A 147 -4.72 -2.63 8.73
N GLY A 148 -4.30 -1.36 8.57
CA GLY A 148 -4.84 -0.24 9.37
C GLY A 148 -6.29 0.12 9.01
N TYR A 149 -7.16 0.37 10.00
CA TYR A 149 -8.59 0.70 9.87
C TYR A 149 -8.89 1.81 8.82
N PRO A 150 -10.02 1.72 8.10
CA PRO A 150 -10.41 2.73 7.11
C PRO A 150 -10.77 4.08 7.74
#